data_AF-A0AAV4NCG4-F1
#
_entry.id   AF-A0AAV4NCG4-F1
#
_cell.length_a   1.000
_cell.length_b   1.000
_cell.length_c   1.000
_cell.angle_alpha   90.00
_cell.angle_beta   90.00
_cell.angle_gamma   90.00
#
_symmetry.space_group_name_H-M   'P 1'
#
loop_
_entity.id
_entity.type
_entity.pdbx_description
1 polymer ?
#
loop_
_entity_poly.entity_id
_entity_poly.type
_entity_poly.pdbx_seq_one_letter_code
_entity_poly.pdbx_strand_id
1 'polypeptide(L)'
;MSKVYNKGIPQGSSLGPMLWNIFVNDVLETDFGPRTRVQAFADDILLMIQAPASYCFRNESREALTKLDLWTKANDMTGLYFLKNKIQDFKTQYLVIRAQSFPFFNSFIPPWDKKCITWNIFNENITGTLIFTDGSRMNNKVGGAYVVYNNNFEISHHMFRLSDHATVFTDDLMAVNAAVDYCINNHLQASSIISDSRSVLLALDNVNNTDSDISKIKNKIFNHNGNIHLFWIKAHVGFAGNEKADEYAKEAT
;
A
#
# COMPACT_ATOMS: atom_id res chain seq x y z
N MET A 1 4.57 28.66 -33.77
CA MET A 1 5.04 27.64 -32.81
C MET A 1 4.13 27.69 -31.58
N SER A 2 3.11 26.83 -31.52
CA SER A 2 2.28 26.69 -30.32
C SER A 2 3.08 25.92 -29.27
N LYS A 3 3.34 26.54 -28.12
CA LYS A 3 3.90 25.82 -26.97
C LYS A 3 2.81 24.92 -26.40
N VAL A 4 3.04 23.61 -26.44
CA VAL A 4 2.23 22.63 -25.71
C VAL A 4 2.60 22.73 -24.23
N TYR A 5 1.66 23.20 -23.41
CA TYR A 5 1.84 23.32 -21.97
C TYR A 5 1.48 22.00 -21.28
N ASN A 6 2.48 21.16 -21.00
CA ASN A 6 2.33 19.87 -20.28
C ASN A 6 2.50 19.99 -18.75
N LYS A 7 2.29 21.17 -18.16
CA LYS A 7 2.37 21.38 -16.71
C LYS A 7 1.01 21.83 -16.21
N GLY A 8 0.41 21.02 -15.32
CA GLY A 8 -0.81 21.38 -14.61
C GLY A 8 -0.63 22.64 -13.75
N ILE A 9 -1.73 23.09 -13.15
CA ILE A 9 -1.75 24.29 -12.30
C ILE A 9 -0.97 24.01 -11.00
N PRO A 10 -0.14 24.96 -10.49
CA PRO A 10 0.57 24.81 -9.21
C PRO A 10 -0.38 24.46 -8.05
N GLN A 11 0.03 23.51 -7.21
CA GLN A 11 -0.72 23.12 -6.02
C GLN A 11 -0.94 24.34 -5.10
N GLY A 12 -2.20 24.61 -4.74
CA GLY A 12 -2.59 25.79 -3.95
C GLY A 12 -3.11 26.99 -4.77
N SER A 13 -3.20 26.86 -6.10
CA SER A 13 -3.83 27.88 -6.94
C SER A 13 -5.35 27.90 -6.75
N SER A 14 -5.91 29.10 -6.51
CA SER A 14 -7.36 29.32 -6.49
C SER A 14 -8.03 29.14 -7.86
N LEU A 15 -7.25 29.17 -8.95
CA LEU A 15 -7.75 28.96 -10.31
C LEU A 15 -7.89 27.48 -10.68
N GLY A 16 -7.31 26.56 -9.90
CA GLY A 16 -7.37 25.11 -10.13
C GLY A 16 -8.81 24.60 -10.22
N PRO A 17 -9.61 24.73 -9.15
CA PRO A 17 -11.00 24.29 -9.13
C PRO A 17 -11.89 24.99 -10.17
N MET A 18 -11.60 26.26 -10.49
CA MET A 18 -12.38 27.00 -11.48
C MET A 18 -12.11 26.51 -12.91
N LEU A 19 -10.84 26.27 -13.26
CA LEU A 19 -10.49 25.74 -14.57
C LEU A 19 -10.98 24.29 -14.73
N TRP A 20 -10.90 23.48 -13.66
CA TRP A 20 -11.49 22.15 -13.58
C TRP A 20 -12.99 22.15 -13.91
N ASN A 21 -13.76 23.05 -13.30
CA ASN A 21 -15.20 23.16 -13.55
C ASN A 21 -15.54 23.54 -15.00
N ILE A 22 -14.68 24.30 -15.69
CA ILE A 22 -14.85 24.63 -17.11
C ILE A 22 -14.59 23.38 -17.97
N PHE A 23 -13.48 22.68 -17.73
CA PHE A 23 -13.12 21.50 -18.52
C PHE A 23 -14.12 20.36 -18.35
N VAL A 24 -14.61 20.12 -17.14
CA VAL A 24 -15.51 19.00 -16.85
C VAL A 24 -16.94 19.22 -17.40
N ASN A 25 -17.27 20.41 -17.90
CA ASN A 25 -18.61 20.70 -18.43
C ASN A 25 -18.97 19.78 -19.61
N ASP A 26 -18.00 19.47 -20.48
CA ASP A 26 -18.18 18.55 -21.60
C ASP A 26 -18.56 17.13 -21.13
N VAL A 27 -18.07 16.72 -19.96
CA VAL A 27 -18.46 15.45 -19.33
C VAL A 27 -19.91 15.52 -18.88
N LEU A 28 -20.36 16.64 -18.29
CA LEU A 28 -21.75 16.80 -17.87
C LEU A 28 -22.73 16.79 -19.05
N GLU A 29 -22.28 17.19 -20.23
CA GLU A 29 -23.05 17.17 -21.48
C GLU A 29 -23.00 15.83 -22.23
N THR A 30 -22.11 14.91 -21.82
CA THR A 30 -21.99 13.59 -22.46
C THR A 30 -23.19 12.70 -22.12
N ASP A 31 -23.77 12.06 -23.14
CA ASP A 31 -24.85 11.08 -22.93
C ASP A 31 -24.32 9.74 -22.42
N PHE A 32 -24.46 9.51 -21.11
CA PHE A 32 -24.13 8.26 -20.44
C PHE A 32 -25.28 7.23 -20.44
N GLY A 33 -26.40 7.54 -21.09
CA GLY A 33 -27.59 6.69 -21.13
C GLY A 33 -28.57 6.96 -19.98
N PRO A 34 -29.81 6.48 -20.10
CA PRO A 34 -30.93 6.86 -19.22
C PRO A 34 -30.78 6.38 -17.76
N ARG A 35 -29.89 5.42 -17.52
CA ARG A 35 -29.63 4.84 -16.21
C ARG A 35 -28.43 5.45 -15.49
N THR A 36 -27.70 6.35 -16.14
CA THR A 36 -26.49 6.97 -15.61
C THR A 36 -26.70 8.46 -15.44
N ARG A 37 -26.46 8.96 -14.24
CA ARG A 37 -26.42 10.40 -13.95
C ARG A 37 -25.01 10.79 -13.57
N VAL A 38 -24.58 11.96 -14.02
CA VAL A 38 -23.25 12.50 -13.73
C VAL A 38 -23.39 13.79 -12.94
N GLN A 39 -22.55 13.93 -11.92
CA GLN A 39 -22.41 15.16 -11.15
C GLN A 39 -20.93 15.47 -10.97
N ALA A 40 -20.51 16.69 -11.28
CA ALA A 40 -19.15 17.15 -11.02
C ALA A 40 -19.10 18.00 -9.74
N PHE A 41 -17.95 17.94 -9.07
CA PHE A 41 -17.53 18.78 -7.96
C PHE A 41 -16.12 19.33 -8.26
N ALA A 42 -15.61 20.21 -7.40
CA ALA A 42 -14.21 20.61 -7.47
C ALA A 42 -13.30 19.37 -7.38
N ASP A 43 -12.50 19.14 -8.42
CA ASP A 43 -11.54 18.04 -8.58
C ASP A 43 -12.13 16.61 -8.62
N ASP A 44 -13.47 16.44 -8.52
CA ASP A 44 -14.14 15.14 -8.39
C ASP A 44 -15.33 14.96 -9.35
N ILE A 45 -15.59 13.73 -9.81
CA ILE A 45 -16.77 13.35 -10.62
C ILE A 45 -17.54 12.21 -9.93
N LEU A 46 -18.86 12.30 -9.90
CA LEU A 46 -19.75 11.27 -9.39
C LEU A 46 -20.56 10.67 -10.55
N LEU A 47 -20.39 9.37 -10.79
CA LEU A 47 -21.26 8.60 -11.68
C LEU A 47 -22.27 7.80 -10.85
N MET A 48 -23.55 8.12 -11.02
CA MET A 48 -24.65 7.44 -10.37
C MET A 48 -25.30 6.50 -11.37
N ILE A 49 -25.18 5.18 -11.18
CA ILE A 49 -25.63 4.19 -12.16
C ILE A 49 -26.71 3.31 -11.54
N GLN A 50 -27.91 3.38 -12.08
CA GLN A 50 -29.02 2.55 -11.64
C GLN A 50 -29.07 1.26 -12.45
N ALA A 51 -29.10 0.11 -11.78
CA ALA A 51 -29.26 -1.18 -12.45
C ALA A 51 -30.16 -2.13 -11.65
N PRO A 52 -30.98 -2.96 -12.33
CA PRO A 52 -31.89 -3.89 -11.65
C PRO A 52 -31.17 -5.12 -11.06
N ALA A 53 -29.94 -5.39 -11.50
CA ALA A 53 -29.13 -6.53 -11.05
C ALA A 53 -27.63 -6.21 -11.14
N SER A 54 -26.82 -6.90 -10.34
CA SER A 54 -25.36 -6.67 -10.22
C SER A 54 -24.59 -6.91 -11.51
N TYR A 55 -25.02 -7.84 -12.37
CA TYR A 55 -24.40 -8.07 -13.68
C TYR A 55 -24.73 -6.94 -14.67
N CYS A 56 -25.96 -6.41 -14.64
CA CYS A 56 -26.35 -5.22 -15.40
C CYS A 56 -25.53 -4.02 -14.95
N PHE A 57 -25.36 -3.83 -13.63
CA PHE A 57 -24.54 -2.75 -13.07
C PHE A 57 -23.11 -2.78 -13.61
N ARG A 58 -22.51 -3.98 -13.71
CA ARG A 58 -21.17 -4.15 -14.25
C ARG A 58 -21.06 -3.70 -15.71
N ASN A 59 -22.04 -4.04 -16.54
CA ASN A 59 -22.07 -3.62 -17.94
C ASN A 59 -22.27 -2.11 -18.08
N GLU A 60 -23.26 -1.54 -17.41
CA GLU A 60 -23.58 -0.11 -17.44
C GLU A 60 -22.39 0.73 -16.89
N SER A 61 -21.75 0.25 -15.83
CA SER A 61 -20.52 0.85 -15.29
C SER A 61 -19.37 0.81 -16.27
N ARG A 62 -19.20 -0.29 -17.01
CA ARG A 62 -18.13 -0.41 -18.01
C ARG A 62 -18.34 0.57 -19.15
N GLU A 63 -19.57 0.67 -19.66
CA GLU A 63 -19.90 1.60 -20.75
C GLU A 63 -19.67 3.05 -20.32
N ALA A 64 -20.14 3.44 -19.14
CA ALA A 64 -19.95 4.80 -18.64
C ALA A 64 -18.45 5.15 -18.43
N LEU A 65 -17.66 4.20 -17.94
CA LEU A 65 -16.21 4.36 -17.82
C LEU A 65 -15.51 4.45 -19.17
N THR A 66 -15.94 3.69 -20.17
CA THR A 66 -15.39 3.77 -21.53
C THR A 66 -15.67 5.13 -22.16
N LYS A 67 -16.86 5.72 -21.95
CA LYS A 67 -17.18 7.07 -22.42
C LYS A 67 -16.30 8.13 -21.77
N LEU A 68 -16.07 8.04 -20.46
CA LEU A 68 -15.12 8.92 -19.76
C LEU A 68 -13.68 8.79 -20.28
N ASP A 69 -13.23 7.56 -20.53
CA ASP A 69 -11.88 7.29 -21.07
C ASP A 69 -11.70 7.79 -22.51
N LEU A 70 -12.75 7.74 -23.33
CA LEU A 70 -12.74 8.34 -24.66
C LEU A 70 -12.69 9.87 -24.59
N TRP A 71 -13.45 10.46 -23.66
CA TRP A 71 -13.44 11.90 -23.44
C TRP A 71 -12.06 12.42 -22.97
N THR A 72 -11.39 11.74 -22.03
CA THR A 72 -10.05 12.15 -21.57
C THR A 72 -9.02 12.09 -22.69
N LYS A 73 -9.10 11.07 -23.55
CA LYS A 73 -8.24 10.94 -24.74
C LYS A 73 -8.50 12.04 -25.77
N ALA A 74 -9.77 12.39 -26.00
CA ALA A 74 -10.14 13.45 -26.94
C ALA A 74 -9.67 14.84 -26.49
N ASN A 75 -9.54 15.07 -25.18
CA ASN A 75 -9.17 16.36 -24.60
C ASN A 75 -7.70 16.43 -24.15
N ASP A 76 -6.84 15.53 -24.62
CA ASP A 76 -5.42 15.41 -24.24
C ASP A 76 -5.18 15.29 -22.72
N MET A 77 -6.20 14.90 -21.94
CA MET A 77 -6.14 14.71 -20.50
C MET A 77 -5.60 13.32 -20.14
N THR A 78 -4.54 12.89 -20.82
CA THR A 78 -3.94 11.55 -20.71
C THR A 78 -3.32 11.25 -19.34
N GLY A 79 -3.16 12.27 -18.48
CA GLY A 79 -2.68 12.14 -17.10
C GLY A 79 -3.79 12.08 -16.04
N LEU A 80 -5.08 12.12 -16.44
CA LEU A 80 -6.20 11.91 -15.53
C LEU A 80 -6.53 10.44 -15.42
N TYR A 81 -6.46 9.93 -14.19
CA TYR A 81 -6.89 8.58 -13.88
C TYR A 81 -8.09 8.62 -12.95
N PHE A 82 -9.06 7.77 -13.26
CA PHE A 82 -10.33 7.68 -12.59
C PHE A 82 -10.31 6.56 -11.55
N LEU A 83 -10.18 6.93 -10.28
CA LEU A 83 -10.14 5.98 -9.16
C LEU A 83 -11.55 5.61 -8.73
N LYS A 84 -11.85 4.31 -8.71
CA LYS A 84 -13.13 3.77 -8.20
C LYS A 84 -13.09 3.68 -6.69
N ASN A 85 -13.89 4.50 -6.00
CA ASN A 85 -14.02 4.41 -4.54
C ASN A 85 -15.45 4.03 -4.13
N LYS A 86 -15.52 3.08 -3.18
CA LYS A 86 -16.66 2.49 -2.43
C LYS A 86 -18.10 2.77 -2.91
N ILE A 87 -18.82 1.68 -3.19
CA ILE A 87 -20.28 1.61 -3.38
C ILE A 87 -20.95 1.77 -2.00
N GLN A 88 -21.89 2.70 -1.86
CA GLN A 88 -22.74 2.82 -0.67
C GLN A 88 -24.20 2.56 -1.07
N ASP A 89 -24.85 1.65 -0.35
CA ASP A 89 -26.08 0.98 -0.77
C ASP A 89 -27.32 1.60 -0.10
N PHE A 90 -28.31 1.95 -0.93
CA PHE A 90 -29.75 1.88 -0.64
C PHE A 90 -30.47 1.83 -2.00
N LYS A 91 -30.68 0.62 -2.55
CA LYS A 91 -31.43 0.35 -3.81
C LYS A 91 -30.93 1.06 -5.09
N THR A 92 -29.86 1.83 -5.02
CA THR A 92 -29.13 2.44 -6.14
C THR A 92 -27.65 2.27 -5.85
N GLN A 93 -26.90 1.68 -6.79
CA GLN A 93 -25.46 1.48 -6.64
C GLN A 93 -24.75 2.70 -7.24
N TYR A 94 -24.05 3.48 -6.41
CA TYR A 94 -23.32 4.66 -6.88
C TYR A 94 -21.84 4.33 -7.08
N LEU A 95 -21.23 4.87 -8.14
CA LEU A 95 -19.79 4.77 -8.42
C LEU A 95 -19.16 6.16 -8.31
N VAL A 96 -18.46 6.42 -7.21
CA VAL A 96 -17.69 7.66 -7.06
C VAL A 96 -16.37 7.52 -7.83
N ILE A 97 -16.09 8.46 -8.72
CA ILE A 97 -14.90 8.48 -9.56
C ILE A 97 -14.09 9.74 -9.32
N ARG A 98 -12.96 9.61 -8.62
CA ARG A 98 -12.06 10.75 -8.42
C ARG A 98 -11.09 10.87 -9.57
N ALA A 99 -10.96 12.08 -10.12
CA ALA A 99 -9.98 12.38 -11.15
C ALA A 99 -8.74 12.97 -10.48
N GLN A 100 -7.59 12.35 -10.68
CA GLN A 100 -6.32 12.86 -10.14
C GLN A 100 -5.32 13.05 -11.28
N SER A 101 -4.63 14.19 -11.29
CA SER A 101 -3.49 14.43 -12.17
C SER A 101 -2.27 13.69 -11.61
N PHE A 102 -1.76 12.70 -12.32
CA PHE A 102 -0.55 11.99 -11.91
C PHE A 102 0.69 12.59 -12.58
N PRO A 103 1.74 12.98 -11.84
CA PRO A 103 3.07 13.04 -12.42
C PRO A 103 3.52 11.61 -12.73
N PHE A 104 4.12 11.41 -13.91
CA PHE A 104 4.71 10.14 -14.36
C PHE A 104 5.44 9.43 -13.21
N PHE A 105 4.81 8.40 -12.64
CA PHE A 105 5.46 7.43 -11.77
C PHE A 105 5.11 6.04 -12.27
N ASN A 106 6.16 5.25 -12.46
CA ASN A 106 6.07 3.85 -12.83
C ASN A 106 5.13 3.09 -11.89
N SER A 107 4.32 2.22 -12.48
CA SER A 107 3.45 1.20 -11.87
C SER A 107 2.15 1.68 -11.20
N PHE A 108 1.17 2.06 -12.03
CA PHE A 108 -0.23 1.85 -11.64
C PHE A 108 -0.45 0.33 -11.49
N ILE A 109 -0.55 -0.14 -10.24
CA ILE A 109 -0.92 -1.53 -9.93
C ILE A 109 -2.44 -1.57 -9.81
N PRO A 110 -3.14 -2.31 -10.69
CA PRO A 110 -4.59 -2.37 -10.62
C PRO A 110 -5.05 -2.99 -9.29
N PRO A 111 -6.27 -2.70 -8.82
CA PRO A 111 -6.74 -3.13 -7.50
C PRO A 111 -6.64 -4.64 -7.21
N TRP A 112 -6.72 -5.47 -8.25
CA TRP A 112 -6.60 -6.94 -8.15
C TRP A 112 -5.16 -7.45 -8.05
N ASP A 113 -4.17 -6.63 -8.39
CA ASP A 113 -2.74 -6.93 -8.25
C ASP A 113 -2.16 -6.30 -6.97
N LYS A 114 -2.99 -5.61 -6.17
CA LYS A 114 -2.55 -5.01 -4.90
C LYS A 114 -2.24 -6.11 -3.88
N LYS A 115 -0.97 -6.11 -3.48
CA LYS A 115 -0.40 -7.05 -2.51
C LYS A 115 -0.61 -6.54 -1.08
N CYS A 116 -1.16 -7.37 -0.21
CA CYS A 116 -1.16 -7.20 1.25
C CYS A 116 -0.55 -8.43 1.90
N ILE A 117 0.11 -8.24 3.05
CA ILE A 117 0.57 -9.34 3.89
C ILE A 117 -0.19 -9.22 5.22
N THR A 118 -1.12 -10.15 5.44
CA THR A 118 -1.85 -10.24 6.69
C THR A 118 -0.93 -10.73 7.80
N TRP A 119 -1.21 -10.34 9.04
CA TRP A 119 -0.48 -10.76 10.22
C TRP A 119 -1.44 -11.22 11.32
N ASN A 120 -0.97 -12.06 12.23
CA ASN A 120 -1.74 -12.58 13.35
C ASN A 120 -1.10 -12.20 14.70
N ILE A 121 -1.80 -12.44 15.81
CA ILE A 121 -1.21 -12.29 17.15
C ILE A 121 -0.31 -13.50 17.42
N PHE A 122 0.92 -13.26 17.88
CA PHE A 122 1.85 -14.31 18.27
C PHE A 122 1.32 -15.10 19.48
N ASN A 123 1.55 -16.41 19.46
CA ASN A 123 1.27 -17.32 20.56
C ASN A 123 2.47 -18.27 20.70
N GLU A 124 2.85 -18.60 21.94
CA GLU A 124 3.96 -19.50 22.28
C GLU A 124 3.80 -20.92 21.72
N ASN A 125 2.57 -21.31 21.33
CA ASN A 125 2.30 -22.59 20.67
C ASN A 125 2.76 -22.65 19.20
N ILE A 126 3.19 -21.53 18.60
CA ILE A 126 3.70 -21.51 17.24
C ILE A 126 5.08 -22.17 17.23
N THR A 127 5.25 -23.19 16.39
CA THR A 127 6.48 -23.97 16.28
C THR A 127 7.14 -23.79 14.92
N GLY A 128 8.37 -24.32 14.77
CA GLY A 128 9.16 -24.22 13.56
C GLY A 128 10.22 -23.11 13.64
N THR A 129 10.59 -22.55 12.49
CA THR A 129 11.56 -21.45 12.43
C THR A 129 10.88 -20.14 12.80
N LEU A 130 11.26 -19.59 13.95
CA LEU A 130 10.79 -18.31 14.48
C LEU A 130 11.88 -17.27 14.29
N ILE A 131 11.56 -16.11 13.73
CA ILE A 131 12.50 -15.03 13.49
C ILE A 131 11.96 -13.77 14.18
N PHE A 132 12.62 -13.36 15.26
CA PHE A 132 12.25 -12.14 15.97
C PHE A 132 13.05 -10.98 15.40
N THR A 133 12.42 -9.82 15.29
CA THR A 133 13.03 -8.62 14.69
C THR A 133 12.81 -7.43 15.60
N ASP A 134 13.81 -6.56 15.70
CA ASP A 134 13.65 -5.30 16.40
C ASP A 134 14.52 -4.18 15.80
N GLY A 135 14.04 -2.95 15.91
CA GLY A 135 14.73 -1.70 15.59
C GLY A 135 15.08 -0.94 16.87
N SER A 136 16.25 -0.31 16.91
CA SER A 136 16.67 0.43 18.09
C SER A 136 17.31 1.75 17.75
N ARG A 137 17.09 2.72 18.64
CA ARG A 137 17.72 4.03 18.59
C ARG A 137 18.28 4.42 19.95
N MET A 138 19.60 4.53 20.05
CA MET A 138 20.30 5.00 21.25
C MET A 138 21.35 6.05 20.88
N ASN A 139 21.47 7.12 21.68
CA ASN A 139 22.53 8.13 21.51
C ASN A 139 22.65 8.71 20.08
N ASN A 140 21.52 8.98 19.41
CA ASN A 140 21.44 9.41 18.00
C ASN A 140 21.94 8.40 16.95
N LYS A 141 22.18 7.17 17.36
CA LYS A 141 22.53 6.06 16.51
C LYS A 141 21.34 5.13 16.34
N VAL A 142 21.19 4.56 15.15
CA VAL A 142 20.06 3.70 14.77
C VAL A 142 20.58 2.38 14.22
N GLY A 143 20.08 1.29 14.77
CA GLY A 143 20.45 -0.08 14.42
C GLY A 143 19.20 -0.95 14.34
N GLY A 144 19.36 -2.13 13.75
CA GLY A 144 18.31 -3.14 13.72
C GLY A 144 18.91 -4.53 13.77
N ALA A 145 18.10 -5.49 14.18
CA ALA A 145 18.52 -6.88 14.26
C ALA A 145 17.39 -7.85 13.96
N TYR A 146 17.78 -9.07 13.59
CA TYR A 146 16.91 -10.23 13.72
C TYR A 146 17.64 -11.38 14.42
N VAL A 147 16.88 -12.24 15.08
CA VAL A 147 17.35 -13.47 15.70
C VAL A 147 16.45 -14.63 15.29
N VAL A 148 17.07 -15.74 14.92
CA VAL A 148 16.42 -16.94 14.37
C VAL A 148 16.49 -18.04 15.40
N TYR A 149 15.32 -18.57 15.73
CA TYR A 149 15.13 -19.70 16.62
C TYR A 149 14.57 -20.90 15.85
N ASN A 150 15.05 -22.09 16.20
CA ASN A 150 14.44 -23.35 15.80
C ASN A 150 14.40 -24.27 17.02
N ASN A 151 13.22 -24.83 17.32
CA ASN A 151 12.98 -25.66 18.51
C ASN A 151 13.48 -25.01 19.82
N ASN A 152 13.22 -23.71 20.00
CA ASN A 152 13.64 -22.89 21.15
C ASN A 152 15.15 -22.66 21.30
N PHE A 153 15.97 -23.04 20.33
CA PHE A 153 17.38 -22.70 20.29
C PHE A 153 17.64 -21.60 19.28
N GLU A 154 18.43 -20.61 19.67
CA GLU A 154 18.97 -19.62 18.74
C GLU A 154 19.94 -20.33 17.79
N ILE A 155 19.70 -20.20 16.49
CA ILE A 155 20.53 -20.81 15.44
C ILE A 155 21.26 -19.79 14.58
N SER A 156 20.83 -18.53 14.58
CA SER A 156 21.44 -17.45 13.81
C SER A 156 20.91 -16.10 14.29
N HIS A 157 21.70 -15.04 14.11
CA HIS A 157 21.26 -13.67 14.26
C HIS A 157 22.02 -12.78 13.27
N HIS A 158 21.52 -11.57 13.08
CA HIS A 158 22.23 -10.55 12.32
C HIS A 158 21.90 -9.17 12.87
N MET A 159 22.94 -8.36 12.99
CA MET A 159 22.88 -6.97 13.44
C MET A 159 23.36 -6.07 12.31
N PHE A 160 22.71 -4.92 12.15
CA PHE A 160 23.12 -3.96 11.13
C PHE A 160 22.89 -2.53 11.55
N ARG A 161 23.75 -1.64 11.05
CA ARG A 161 23.69 -0.21 11.30
C ARG A 161 22.91 0.51 10.20
N LEU A 162 22.01 1.41 10.61
CA LEU A 162 21.27 2.29 9.70
C LEU A 162 21.84 3.72 9.73
N SER A 163 21.26 4.63 8.95
CA SER A 163 21.59 6.05 9.07
C SER A 163 21.15 6.61 10.42
N ASP A 164 21.93 7.51 11.00
CA ASP A 164 21.59 8.25 12.25
C ASP A 164 20.29 9.07 12.12
N HIS A 165 19.86 9.33 10.88
CA HIS A 165 18.63 10.03 10.56
C HIS A 165 17.43 9.10 10.32
N ALA A 166 17.61 7.77 10.43
CA ALA A 166 16.52 6.82 10.29
C ALA A 166 15.46 7.01 11.39
N THR A 167 14.21 6.78 11.04
CA THR A 167 13.08 6.88 11.97
C THR A 167 12.85 5.55 12.68
N VAL A 168 12.12 5.59 13.80
CA VAL A 168 11.66 4.37 14.52
C VAL A 168 10.73 3.49 13.66
N PHE A 169 10.15 4.04 12.59
CA PHE A 169 9.43 3.19 11.64
C PHE A 169 10.41 2.50 10.67
N THR A 170 11.49 3.20 10.32
CA THR A 170 12.46 2.74 9.32
C THR A 170 13.35 1.64 9.87
N ASP A 171 13.81 1.73 11.12
CA ASP A 171 14.60 0.67 11.74
C ASP A 171 13.83 -0.63 11.89
N ASP A 172 12.59 -0.58 12.39
CA ASP A 172 11.69 -1.73 12.47
C ASP A 172 11.40 -2.33 11.08
N LEU A 173 11.10 -1.48 10.09
CA LEU A 173 10.82 -1.94 8.73
C LEU A 173 12.03 -2.65 8.11
N MET A 174 13.23 -2.12 8.35
CA MET A 174 14.47 -2.70 7.83
C MET A 174 14.83 -4.00 8.58
N ALA A 175 14.52 -4.11 9.87
CA ALA A 175 14.68 -5.35 10.63
C ALA A 175 13.79 -6.48 10.07
N VAL A 176 12.53 -6.16 9.77
CA VAL A 176 11.62 -7.09 9.07
C VAL A 176 12.14 -7.43 7.67
N ASN A 177 12.61 -6.45 6.89
CA ASN A 177 13.18 -6.72 5.57
C ASN A 177 14.40 -7.66 5.64
N ALA A 178 15.28 -7.47 6.62
CA ALA A 178 16.46 -8.32 6.83
C ALA A 178 16.06 -9.76 7.18
N ALA A 179 15.02 -9.94 8.01
CA ALA A 179 14.45 -11.26 8.30
C ALA A 179 13.83 -11.93 7.07
N VAL A 180 13.13 -11.18 6.22
CA VAL A 180 12.61 -11.68 4.93
C VAL A 180 13.77 -12.12 4.02
N ASP A 181 14.83 -11.31 3.93
CA ASP A 181 16.03 -11.65 3.15
C ASP A 181 16.69 -12.93 3.67
N TYR A 182 16.75 -13.13 4.99
CA TYR A 182 17.21 -14.40 5.58
C TYR A 182 16.36 -15.59 5.13
N CYS A 183 15.02 -15.46 5.15
CA CYS A 183 14.12 -16.54 4.72
C CYS A 183 14.36 -16.95 3.26
N ILE A 184 14.53 -15.96 2.39
CA ILE A 184 14.73 -16.15 0.95
C ILE A 184 16.10 -16.77 0.68
N ASN A 185 17.16 -16.20 1.27
CA ASN A 185 18.54 -16.64 1.05
C ASN A 185 18.82 -18.06 1.58
N ASN A 186 18.10 -18.48 2.62
CA ASN A 186 18.19 -19.83 3.17
C ASN A 186 17.13 -20.79 2.61
N HIS A 187 16.34 -20.37 1.61
CA HIS A 187 15.29 -21.16 0.97
C HIS A 187 14.32 -21.83 1.97
N LEU A 188 13.95 -21.11 3.03
CA LEU A 188 13.08 -21.64 4.07
C LEU A 188 11.70 -21.96 3.49
N GLN A 189 11.23 -23.19 3.71
CA GLN A 189 9.92 -23.65 3.22
C GLN A 189 8.77 -23.05 4.02
N ALA A 190 8.96 -22.87 5.33
CA ALA A 190 8.02 -22.22 6.23
C ALA A 190 8.77 -21.49 7.34
N SER A 191 8.36 -20.27 7.65
CA SER A 191 8.94 -19.46 8.71
C SER A 191 7.92 -18.48 9.27
N SER A 192 8.12 -18.09 10.52
CA SER A 192 7.31 -17.07 11.20
C SER A 192 8.22 -15.90 11.57
N ILE A 193 7.92 -14.71 11.07
CA ILE A 193 8.59 -13.47 11.46
C ILE A 193 7.71 -12.78 12.51
N ILE A 194 8.31 -12.45 13.65
CA ILE A 194 7.65 -11.88 14.82
C ILE A 194 8.24 -10.50 15.07
N SER A 195 7.38 -9.48 15.11
CA SER A 195 7.75 -8.09 15.37
C SER A 195 6.78 -7.49 16.37
N ASP A 196 7.26 -6.63 17.26
CA ASP A 196 6.43 -5.82 18.15
C ASP A 196 6.00 -4.47 17.54
N SER A 197 6.59 -4.12 16.39
CA SER A 197 6.25 -2.94 15.60
C SER A 197 4.91 -3.08 14.88
N ARG A 198 3.84 -2.75 15.59
CA ARG A 198 2.47 -2.77 15.04
C ARG A 198 2.32 -1.83 13.82
N SER A 199 3.07 -0.74 13.78
CA SER A 199 3.05 0.21 12.66
C SER A 199 3.55 -0.44 11.37
N VAL A 200 4.66 -1.20 11.43
CA VAL A 200 5.21 -1.94 10.28
C VAL A 200 4.24 -3.00 9.78
N LEU A 201 3.66 -3.79 10.70
CA LEU A 201 2.69 -4.83 10.34
C LEU A 201 1.42 -4.25 9.69
N LEU A 202 0.88 -3.15 10.22
CA LEU A 202 -0.24 -2.44 9.60
C LEU A 202 0.12 -1.86 8.22
N ALA A 203 1.36 -1.42 8.05
CA ALA A 203 1.83 -0.86 6.78
C ALA A 203 1.98 -1.96 5.68
N LEU A 204 2.40 -3.16 6.07
CA LEU A 204 2.45 -4.35 5.20
C LEU A 204 1.06 -4.92 4.88
N ASP A 205 0.11 -4.81 5.79
CA ASP A 205 -1.29 -5.22 5.57
C ASP A 205 -2.04 -4.24 4.65
N ASN A 206 -1.70 -2.96 4.68
CA ASN A 206 -2.40 -1.95 3.89
C ASN A 206 -2.14 -2.07 2.37
N VAL A 207 -3.16 -2.52 1.62
CA VAL A 207 -3.16 -2.64 0.14
C VAL A 207 -2.93 -1.32 -0.59
N ASN A 208 -3.22 -0.19 0.05
CA ASN A 208 -3.09 1.14 -0.55
C ASN A 208 -1.76 1.82 -0.20
N ASN A 209 -0.89 1.16 0.56
CA ASN A 209 0.41 1.71 0.87
C ASN A 209 1.31 1.68 -0.38
N THR A 210 1.71 2.86 -0.85
CA THR A 210 2.55 3.07 -2.04
C THR A 210 4.02 3.30 -1.71
N ASP A 211 4.42 3.15 -0.45
CA ASP A 211 5.83 3.26 -0.05
C ASP A 211 6.67 2.23 -0.80
N SER A 212 7.83 2.68 -1.31
CA SER A 212 8.67 1.86 -2.16
C SER A 212 9.32 0.69 -1.42
N ASP A 213 9.67 0.85 -0.15
CA ASP A 213 10.35 -0.18 0.63
C ASP A 213 9.35 -1.23 1.10
N ILE A 214 8.16 -0.80 1.50
CA ILE A 214 7.03 -1.71 1.77
C ILE A 214 6.68 -2.53 0.54
N SER A 215 6.61 -1.90 -0.63
CA SER A 215 6.32 -2.58 -1.89
C SER A 215 7.39 -3.61 -2.25
N LYS A 216 8.68 -3.30 -2.01
CA LYS A 216 9.78 -4.26 -2.17
C LYS A 216 9.63 -5.44 -1.24
N ILE A 217 9.37 -5.22 0.05
CA ILE A 217 9.19 -6.29 1.05
C ILE A 217 8.00 -7.18 0.68
N LYS A 218 6.86 -6.58 0.33
CA LYS A 218 5.70 -7.33 -0.17
C LYS A 218 6.08 -8.20 -1.37
N ASN A 219 6.75 -7.63 -2.38
CA ASN A 219 7.16 -8.39 -3.55
C ASN A 219 8.12 -9.53 -3.22
N LYS A 220 9.09 -9.32 -2.32
CA LYS A 220 9.98 -10.38 -1.82
C LYS A 220 9.20 -11.53 -1.22
N ILE A 221 8.23 -11.25 -0.33
CA ILE A 221 7.40 -12.27 0.31
C ILE A 221 6.53 -13.01 -0.71
N PHE A 222 5.85 -12.28 -1.61
CA PHE A 222 4.97 -12.88 -2.62
C PHE A 222 5.69 -13.73 -3.68
N ASN A 223 6.95 -13.40 -3.97
CA ASN A 223 7.74 -14.12 -4.97
C ASN A 223 8.61 -15.23 -4.36
N HIS A 224 8.62 -15.37 -3.03
CA HIS A 224 9.31 -16.46 -2.35
C HIS A 224 8.53 -17.76 -2.51
N ASN A 225 9.22 -18.87 -2.78
CA ASN A 225 8.57 -20.17 -2.95
C ASN A 225 8.10 -20.80 -1.63
N GLY A 226 8.61 -20.32 -0.49
CA GLY A 226 8.19 -20.75 0.84
C GLY A 226 7.16 -19.82 1.49
N ASN A 227 6.59 -20.26 2.60
CA ASN A 227 5.61 -19.50 3.36
C ASN A 227 6.28 -18.67 4.46
N ILE A 228 6.07 -17.35 4.42
CA ILE A 228 6.48 -16.42 5.48
C ILE A 228 5.21 -15.91 6.16
N HIS A 229 5.05 -16.23 7.44
CA HIS A 229 3.95 -15.75 8.26
C HIS A 229 4.42 -14.57 9.13
N LEU A 230 3.61 -13.51 9.21
CA LEU A 230 3.87 -12.37 10.08
C LEU A 230 3.05 -12.47 11.37
N PHE A 231 3.70 -12.21 12.50
CA PHE A 231 3.05 -12.15 13.80
C PHE A 231 3.41 -10.87 14.55
N TRP A 232 2.41 -10.33 15.25
CA TRP A 232 2.61 -9.27 16.23
C TRP A 232 2.80 -9.86 17.62
N ILE A 233 3.86 -9.46 18.31
CA ILE A 233 4.04 -9.70 19.75
C ILE A 233 3.99 -8.37 20.49
N LYS A 234 3.60 -8.38 21.76
CA LYS A 234 3.71 -7.18 22.59
C LYS A 234 5.19 -6.96 22.95
N ALA A 235 5.63 -5.70 23.04
CA ALA A 235 6.97 -5.39 23.54
C ALA A 235 7.12 -5.71 25.04
N HIS A 236 8.33 -6.08 25.45
CA HIS A 236 8.74 -6.26 26.86
C HIS A 236 7.87 -7.23 27.68
N VAL A 237 7.47 -8.34 27.07
CA VAL A 237 6.72 -9.41 27.77
C VAL A 237 7.64 -10.50 28.33
N GLY A 238 8.97 -10.39 28.15
CA GLY A 238 9.94 -11.36 28.64
C GLY A 238 10.05 -12.61 27.76
N PHE A 239 9.55 -12.57 26.51
CA PHE A 239 9.74 -13.68 25.58
C PHE A 239 11.18 -13.66 25.06
N ALA A 240 11.94 -14.72 25.34
CA ALA A 240 13.39 -14.76 25.12
C ALA A 240 13.84 -14.28 23.73
N GLY A 241 13.15 -14.72 22.66
CA GLY A 241 13.49 -14.30 21.31
C GLY A 241 13.26 -12.81 21.03
N ASN A 242 12.21 -12.22 21.61
CA ASN A 242 11.93 -10.78 21.44
C ASN A 242 12.94 -9.93 22.21
N GLU A 243 13.23 -10.30 23.46
CA GLU A 243 14.23 -9.60 24.27
C GLU A 243 15.63 -9.71 23.65
N LYS A 244 15.95 -10.83 23.00
CA LYS A 244 17.22 -11.00 22.30
C LYS A 244 17.32 -10.15 21.02
N ALA A 245 16.23 -10.00 20.29
CA ALA A 245 16.18 -9.08 19.15
C ALA A 245 16.41 -7.62 19.61
N ASP A 246 15.78 -7.19 20.70
CA ASP A 246 15.95 -5.86 21.31
C ASP A 246 17.39 -5.63 21.81
N GLU A 247 17.99 -6.63 22.45
CA GLU A 247 19.40 -6.60 22.87
C GLU A 247 20.33 -6.39 21.66
N TYR A 248 20.16 -7.22 20.61
CA TYR A 248 20.99 -7.12 19.40
C TYR A 248 20.76 -5.83 18.61
N ALA A 249 19.54 -5.32 18.57
CA ALA A 249 19.24 -4.04 17.93
C ALA A 249 19.95 -2.89 18.67
N LYS A 250 19.97 -2.92 20.01
CA LYS A 250 20.71 -1.95 20.84
C LYS A 250 22.22 -2.07 20.65
N GLU A 251 22.77 -3.27 20.59
CA GLU A 251 24.19 -3.48 20.29
C GLU A 251 24.59 -2.95 18.91
N ALA A 252 23.64 -2.95 17.96
CA ALA A 252 23.82 -2.41 16.62
C ALA A 252 23.76 -0.87 16.53
N THR A 253 23.47 -0.15 17.62
CA THR A 253 23.40 1.34 17.64
C THR A 253 24.75 1.99 17.90
#